data_AF-A0A554JJY1-F1
#
_entry.id   AF-A0A554JJY1-F1
#
_cell.length_a   1.000
_cell.length_b   1.000
_cell.length_c   1.000
_cell.angle_alpha   90.00
_cell.angle_beta   90.00
_cell.angle_gamma   90.00
#
_symmetry.space_group_name_H-M   'P 1'
#
loop_
_entity.id
_entity.type
_entity.pdbx_description
1 polymer ?
#
loop_
_entity_poly.entity_id
_entity_poly.type
_entity_poly.pdbx_seq_one_letter_code
_entity_poly.pdbx_strand_id
1 'polypeptide(L)'
;MTKAPLRDFRTNVTSSQGEDGMIAELFRRIGTHNKWCVEFGALNGTHDSNVWALINKKEWSGVLIEADRTYFEKLVEAYRTITRATCLNLFVSFEGEHSLDAIFLNTPLPKDFDLMSIDIDGNDYHVWESLKEYQPRVVIVEFNPTIPNDIAFVQPRDMSVQQGSSLLAFVDLAQKKGYTLVATTGANAFFVLTSLAPMLGFEDLSIETLHPDTEYYTRLYQLFDGTLVLDGYKELMWHRISIDEEKIQVLPPSKRAYPAGLSAHTPVRNLKYWIRKSPLYTLIKRIRSRYK
;
A
#
# COMPACT_ATOMS: atom_id res chain seq x y z
N MET A 1 21.15 -6.80 -21.89
CA MET A 1 19.74 -6.80 -22.34
C MET A 1 18.88 -6.78 -21.09
N THR A 2 18.05 -5.76 -20.93
CA THR A 2 17.07 -5.65 -19.85
C THR A 2 16.15 -6.87 -19.87
N LYS A 3 15.98 -7.54 -18.73
CA LYS A 3 15.05 -8.68 -18.65
C LYS A 3 13.63 -8.14 -18.53
N ALA A 4 12.65 -8.90 -19.04
CA ALA A 4 11.23 -8.54 -18.92
C ALA A 4 10.84 -8.35 -17.43
N PRO A 5 10.01 -7.35 -17.09
CA PRO A 5 9.56 -7.11 -15.71
C PRO A 5 8.81 -8.34 -15.16
N LEU A 6 8.82 -8.54 -13.84
CA LEU A 6 8.17 -9.71 -13.22
C LEU A 6 6.68 -9.79 -13.55
N ARG A 7 5.99 -8.64 -13.66
CA ARG A 7 4.55 -8.57 -13.97
C ARG A 7 4.15 -9.23 -15.30
N ASP A 8 5.07 -9.40 -16.23
CA ASP A 8 4.80 -10.08 -17.51
C ASP A 8 4.64 -11.60 -17.35
N PHE A 9 5.03 -12.14 -16.19
CA PHE A 9 4.98 -13.56 -15.86
C PHE A 9 3.79 -13.90 -14.97
N ARG A 10 2.83 -12.98 -14.79
CA ARG A 10 1.65 -13.19 -13.93
C ARG A 10 0.85 -14.41 -14.36
N THR A 11 0.66 -15.33 -13.43
CA THR A 11 -0.25 -16.48 -13.54
C THR A 11 -0.77 -16.81 -12.15
N ASN A 12 -1.98 -17.38 -12.06
CA ASN A 12 -2.58 -17.79 -10.79
C ASN A 12 -2.73 -19.31 -10.73
N VAL A 13 -2.23 -19.91 -9.66
CA VAL A 13 -2.57 -21.27 -9.21
C VAL A 13 -3.55 -21.15 -8.05
N THR A 14 -3.20 -20.34 -7.05
CA THR A 14 -3.98 -20.02 -5.84
C THR A 14 -3.98 -18.54 -5.51
N SER A 15 -2.99 -17.77 -5.98
CA SER A 15 -2.97 -16.30 -5.81
C SER A 15 -4.07 -15.61 -6.62
N SER A 16 -4.34 -14.35 -6.30
CA SER A 16 -5.44 -13.59 -6.93
C SER A 16 -4.98 -12.67 -8.08
N GLN A 17 -3.76 -12.13 -8.06
CA GLN A 17 -3.32 -11.07 -8.98
C GLN A 17 -2.03 -11.39 -9.76
N GLY A 18 -1.70 -12.68 -9.87
CA GLY A 18 -0.62 -13.21 -10.67
C GLY A 18 0.68 -13.50 -9.91
N GLU A 19 0.63 -13.41 -8.58
CA GLU A 19 1.78 -13.59 -7.70
C GLU A 19 2.48 -14.94 -7.92
N ASP A 20 1.75 -16.05 -8.08
CA ASP A 20 2.35 -17.39 -8.28
C ASP A 20 3.39 -17.40 -9.42
N GLY A 21 3.04 -16.79 -10.56
CA GLY A 21 3.92 -16.71 -11.72
C GLY A 21 5.10 -15.74 -11.51
N MET A 22 4.85 -14.62 -10.85
CA MET A 22 5.88 -13.65 -10.49
C MET A 22 6.91 -14.23 -9.52
N ILE A 23 6.46 -14.96 -8.50
CA ILE A 23 7.30 -15.65 -7.51
C ILE A 23 8.16 -16.71 -8.21
N ALA A 24 7.55 -17.53 -9.08
CA ALA A 24 8.28 -18.54 -9.83
C ALA A 24 9.39 -17.94 -10.69
N GLU A 25 9.09 -16.84 -11.41
CA GLU A 25 10.08 -16.14 -12.23
C GLU A 25 11.16 -15.46 -11.38
N LEU A 26 10.78 -14.84 -10.26
CA LEU A 26 11.71 -14.21 -9.32
C LEU A 26 12.74 -15.23 -8.83
N PHE A 27 12.30 -16.37 -8.28
CA PHE A 27 13.21 -17.41 -7.81
C PHE A 27 13.95 -18.14 -8.94
N ARG A 28 13.43 -18.16 -10.17
CA ARG A 28 14.19 -18.61 -11.35
C ARG A 28 15.40 -17.70 -11.62
N ARG A 29 15.28 -16.39 -11.37
CA ARG A 29 16.35 -15.41 -11.60
C ARG A 29 17.36 -15.34 -10.46
N ILE A 30 16.90 -15.30 -9.21
CA ILE A 30 17.78 -15.12 -8.04
C ILE A 30 18.23 -16.44 -7.41
N GLY A 31 17.67 -17.58 -7.85
CA GLY A 31 17.89 -18.90 -7.25
C GLY A 31 17.25 -19.04 -5.87
N THR A 32 17.25 -20.25 -5.32
CA THR A 32 16.78 -20.57 -3.95
C THR A 32 17.95 -20.86 -3.04
N HIS A 33 17.83 -20.56 -1.75
CA HIS A 33 18.84 -20.88 -0.74
C HIS A 33 18.48 -22.17 0.01
N ASN A 34 17.29 -22.22 0.61
CA ASN A 34 16.87 -23.30 1.52
C ASN A 34 15.44 -23.78 1.28
N LYS A 35 14.69 -23.15 0.35
CA LYS A 35 13.30 -23.44 -0.01
C LYS A 35 12.35 -23.42 1.19
N TRP A 36 12.54 -22.45 2.08
CA TRP A 36 11.61 -22.16 3.15
C TRP A 36 10.77 -20.93 2.82
N CYS A 37 9.46 -21.06 3.03
CA CYS A 37 8.53 -19.95 2.95
C CYS A 37 7.73 -19.78 4.23
N VAL A 38 7.28 -18.56 4.48
CA VAL A 38 6.35 -18.22 5.55
C VAL A 38 5.19 -17.45 4.96
N GLU A 39 3.97 -17.75 5.39
CA GLU A 39 2.78 -16.95 5.12
C GLU A 39 1.97 -16.82 6.40
N PHE A 40 1.55 -15.60 6.73
CA PHE A 40 0.70 -15.35 7.88
C PHE A 40 -0.45 -14.43 7.48
N GLY A 41 -1.64 -14.72 8.00
CA GLY A 41 -2.91 -14.46 7.30
C GLY A 41 -3.24 -15.58 6.29
N ALA A 42 -2.87 -16.82 6.60
CA ALA A 42 -2.91 -17.93 5.65
C ALA A 42 -4.33 -18.42 5.30
N LEU A 43 -5.38 -17.93 5.96
CA LEU A 43 -6.77 -18.34 5.77
C LEU A 43 -6.92 -19.87 5.82
N ASN A 44 -7.50 -20.47 4.78
CA ASN A 44 -7.64 -21.92 4.65
C ASN A 44 -6.39 -22.60 4.04
N GLY A 45 -5.31 -21.84 3.84
CA GLY A 45 -4.05 -22.28 3.26
C GLY A 45 -4.01 -22.47 1.76
N THR A 46 -5.10 -22.18 1.05
CA THR A 46 -5.24 -22.37 -0.41
C THR A 46 -5.83 -21.16 -1.13
N HIS A 47 -6.71 -20.42 -0.48
CA HIS A 47 -7.33 -19.23 -1.04
C HIS A 47 -6.35 -18.07 -0.95
N ASP A 48 -6.09 -17.43 -2.09
CA ASP A 48 -5.22 -16.25 -2.24
C ASP A 48 -3.80 -16.43 -1.66
N SER A 49 -3.35 -17.69 -1.54
CA SER A 49 -2.04 -18.03 -1.00
C SER A 49 -0.93 -17.82 -2.02
N ASN A 50 0.11 -17.09 -1.61
CA ASN A 50 1.34 -16.86 -2.35
C ASN A 50 2.34 -18.02 -2.21
N VAL A 51 2.14 -18.91 -1.23
CA VAL A 51 3.10 -19.98 -0.92
C VAL A 51 2.57 -21.38 -1.23
N TRP A 52 1.26 -21.56 -1.46
CA TRP A 52 0.68 -22.88 -1.68
C TRP A 52 1.35 -23.64 -2.82
N ALA A 53 1.58 -23.00 -3.98
CA ALA A 53 2.22 -23.65 -5.12
C ALA A 53 3.66 -24.08 -4.82
N LEU A 54 4.40 -23.30 -4.03
CA LEU A 54 5.76 -23.62 -3.61
C LEU A 54 5.78 -24.87 -2.73
N ILE A 55 4.91 -24.92 -1.72
CA ILE A 55 4.87 -26.03 -0.78
C ILE A 55 4.34 -27.29 -1.47
N ASN A 56 3.22 -27.20 -2.20
CA ASN A 56 2.50 -28.36 -2.73
C ASN A 56 3.08 -28.90 -4.04
N LYS A 57 3.71 -28.04 -4.86
CA LYS A 57 4.21 -28.44 -6.20
C LYS A 57 5.73 -28.36 -6.35
N LYS A 58 6.46 -27.68 -5.44
CA LYS A 58 7.90 -27.42 -5.58
C LYS A 58 8.75 -27.88 -4.39
N GLU A 59 8.14 -28.63 -3.47
CA GLU A 59 8.80 -29.24 -2.30
C GLU A 59 9.43 -28.22 -1.34
N TRP A 60 8.85 -27.02 -1.24
CA TRP A 60 9.24 -26.05 -0.23
C TRP A 60 8.67 -26.43 1.14
N SER A 61 9.42 -26.12 2.19
CA SER A 61 8.96 -26.20 3.56
C SER A 61 8.28 -24.89 3.95
N GLY A 62 7.27 -24.96 4.81
CA GLY A 62 6.39 -23.83 5.10
C GLY A 62 6.13 -23.64 6.59
N VAL A 63 6.06 -22.38 7.03
CA VAL A 63 5.36 -22.00 8.27
C VAL A 63 4.14 -21.18 7.88
N LEU A 64 2.95 -21.65 8.26
CA LEU A 64 1.66 -21.05 7.90
C LEU A 64 0.95 -20.64 9.19
N ILE A 65 0.60 -19.37 9.32
CA ILE A 65 0.00 -18.83 10.56
C ILE A 65 -1.37 -18.25 10.25
N GLU A 66 -2.38 -18.69 11.00
CA GLU A 66 -3.76 -18.21 10.87
C GLU A 66 -4.35 -17.96 12.26
N ALA A 67 -4.95 -16.79 12.47
CA ALA A 67 -5.50 -16.40 13.76
C ALA A 67 -6.92 -16.95 13.98
N ASP A 68 -7.77 -16.91 12.95
CA ASP A 68 -9.13 -17.40 13.03
C ASP A 68 -9.15 -18.92 13.12
N ARG A 69 -9.82 -19.42 14.17
CA ARG A 69 -9.84 -20.85 14.46
C ARG A 69 -10.50 -21.68 13.35
N THR A 70 -11.54 -21.15 12.71
CA THR A 70 -12.28 -21.85 11.66
C THR A 70 -11.44 -21.98 10.39
N TYR A 71 -10.75 -20.91 10.00
CA TYR A 71 -9.82 -20.94 8.87
C TYR A 71 -8.60 -21.81 9.18
N PHE A 72 -8.05 -21.71 10.38
CA PHE A 72 -6.95 -22.55 10.83
C PHE A 72 -7.27 -24.06 10.75
N GLU A 73 -8.47 -24.48 11.14
CA GLU A 73 -8.86 -25.90 11.04
C GLU A 73 -8.89 -26.38 9.58
N LYS A 74 -9.33 -25.53 8.64
CA LYS A 74 -9.28 -25.81 7.20
C LYS A 74 -7.84 -25.85 6.67
N LEU A 75 -6.99 -24.93 7.14
CA LEU A 75 -5.56 -24.90 6.84
C LEU A 75 -4.88 -26.22 7.27
N VAL A 76 -5.12 -26.68 8.49
CA VAL A 76 -4.57 -27.95 8.98
C VAL A 76 -5.03 -29.12 8.12
N GLU A 77 -6.31 -29.16 7.73
CA GLU A 77 -6.83 -30.22 6.86
C GLU A 77 -6.17 -30.16 5.46
N ALA A 78 -6.03 -28.97 4.87
CA ALA A 78 -5.40 -28.79 3.57
C ALA A 78 -3.93 -29.26 3.53
N TYR A 79 -3.22 -29.18 4.66
CA TYR A 79 -1.82 -29.58 4.79
C TYR A 79 -1.61 -30.88 5.58
N ARG A 80 -2.68 -31.63 5.89
CA ARG A 80 -2.65 -32.83 6.75
C ARG A 80 -1.63 -33.89 6.31
N THR A 81 -1.37 -34.00 5.01
CA THR A 81 -0.42 -34.97 4.43
C THR A 81 0.96 -34.37 4.12
N ILE A 82 1.16 -33.07 4.38
CA ILE A 82 2.36 -32.32 4.04
C ILE A 82 3.21 -32.12 5.30
N THR A 83 4.12 -33.05 5.57
CA THR A 83 4.96 -33.04 6.80
C THR A 83 5.98 -31.89 6.88
N ARG A 84 6.25 -31.22 5.76
CA ARG A 84 7.15 -30.05 5.68
C ARG A 84 6.45 -28.71 5.96
N ALA A 85 5.15 -28.73 6.24
CA ALA A 85 4.38 -27.56 6.60
C ALA A 85 4.10 -27.56 8.12
N THR A 86 4.42 -26.45 8.78
CA THR A 86 4.07 -26.17 10.17
C THR A 86 2.91 -25.19 10.18
N CYS A 87 1.73 -25.61 10.61
CA CYS A 87 0.56 -24.75 10.74
C CYS A 87 0.39 -24.28 12.19
N LEU A 88 0.27 -22.97 12.43
CA LEU A 88 0.14 -22.37 13.76
C LEU A 88 -1.16 -21.56 13.87
N ASN A 89 -1.90 -21.74 14.97
CA ASN A 89 -3.08 -20.93 15.27
C ASN A 89 -2.72 -19.78 16.21
N LEU A 90 -2.24 -18.67 15.65
CA LEU A 90 -1.74 -17.54 16.42
C LEU A 90 -2.17 -16.23 15.78
N PHE A 91 -2.46 -15.24 16.61
CA PHE A 91 -2.58 -13.85 16.19
C PHE A 91 -1.18 -13.22 16.20
N VAL A 92 -0.68 -12.82 15.03
CA VAL A 92 0.64 -12.16 14.90
C VAL A 92 0.52 -10.72 15.38
N SER A 93 1.51 -10.26 16.14
CA SER A 93 1.63 -8.88 16.62
C SER A 93 3.05 -8.35 16.35
N PHE A 94 3.26 -7.05 16.55
CA PHE A 94 4.56 -6.42 16.40
C PHE A 94 5.43 -6.49 17.66
N GLU A 95 4.97 -7.10 18.75
CA GLU A 95 5.68 -7.19 20.03
C GLU A 95 5.31 -8.42 20.87
N GLY A 96 6.12 -8.70 21.91
CA GLY A 96 5.91 -9.78 22.86
C GLY A 96 6.02 -11.18 22.25
N GLU A 97 5.36 -12.15 22.89
CA GLU A 97 5.34 -13.57 22.47
C GLU A 97 4.64 -13.78 21.10
N HIS A 98 3.87 -12.79 20.66
CA HIS A 98 3.19 -12.79 19.37
C HIS A 98 4.00 -12.09 18.26
N SER A 99 5.20 -11.60 18.57
CA SER A 99 6.13 -11.09 17.56
C SER A 99 6.65 -12.21 16.67
N LEU A 100 6.97 -11.88 15.42
CA LEU A 100 7.49 -12.88 14.47
C LEU A 100 8.80 -13.53 14.96
N ASP A 101 9.71 -12.78 15.58
CA ASP A 101 10.96 -13.35 16.12
C ASP A 101 10.67 -14.39 17.21
N ALA A 102 9.71 -14.13 18.10
CA ALA A 102 9.29 -15.07 19.15
C ALA A 102 8.59 -16.31 18.58
N ILE A 103 7.71 -16.11 17.58
CA ILE A 103 7.01 -17.20 16.92
C ILE A 103 8.00 -18.10 16.16
N PHE A 104 8.86 -17.50 15.33
CA PHE A 104 9.77 -18.24 14.46
C PHE A 104 10.83 -19.02 15.24
N LEU A 105 11.24 -18.53 16.42
CA LEU A 105 12.16 -19.26 17.31
C LEU A 105 11.64 -20.66 17.69
N ASN A 106 10.32 -20.84 17.71
CA ASN A 106 9.66 -22.10 18.04
C ASN A 106 9.39 -22.99 16.80
N THR A 107 10.04 -22.69 15.68
CA THR A 107 9.87 -23.42 14.41
C THR A 107 11.21 -23.87 13.84
N PRO A 108 11.23 -24.85 12.92
CA PRO A 108 12.44 -25.23 12.18
C PRO A 108 12.92 -24.19 11.14
N LEU A 109 12.28 -23.02 11.06
CA LEU A 109 12.56 -21.99 10.06
C LEU A 109 14.01 -21.46 10.20
N PRO A 110 14.82 -21.50 9.14
CA PRO A 110 16.15 -20.89 9.16
C PRO A 110 16.05 -19.36 9.18
N LYS A 111 17.02 -18.69 9.82
CA LYS A 111 17.05 -17.21 9.92
C LYS A 111 17.10 -16.52 8.56
N ASP A 112 17.63 -17.16 7.54
CA ASP A 112 17.83 -16.65 6.17
C ASP A 112 16.95 -17.36 5.14
N PHE A 113 15.70 -17.66 5.51
CA PHE A 113 14.72 -18.33 4.65
C PHE A 113 14.42 -17.58 3.34
N ASP A 114 13.86 -18.28 2.36
CA ASP A 114 13.75 -17.74 1.00
C ASP A 114 12.62 -16.71 0.84
N LEU A 115 11.42 -16.97 1.36
CA LEU A 115 10.24 -16.14 1.10
C LEU A 115 9.39 -15.89 2.36
N MET A 116 9.04 -14.63 2.60
CA MET A 116 8.02 -14.24 3.57
C MET A 116 6.87 -13.53 2.85
N SER A 117 5.63 -13.99 3.06
CA SER A 117 4.40 -13.32 2.62
C SER A 117 3.67 -12.79 3.84
N ILE A 118 3.36 -11.49 3.83
CA ILE A 118 2.73 -10.74 4.91
C ILE A 118 1.38 -10.22 4.39
N ASP A 119 0.29 -10.67 4.99
CA ASP A 119 -1.05 -10.18 4.68
C ASP A 119 -1.96 -10.35 5.91
N ILE A 120 -1.95 -9.37 6.81
CA ILE A 120 -2.74 -9.41 8.06
C ILE A 120 -3.76 -8.27 8.17
N ASP A 121 -4.18 -7.72 7.02
CA ASP A 121 -5.18 -6.67 6.92
C ASP A 121 -4.88 -5.43 7.80
N GLY A 122 -3.66 -4.87 7.74
CA GLY A 122 -3.36 -3.53 8.25
C GLY A 122 -1.97 -3.33 8.86
N ASN A 123 -1.66 -4.06 9.95
CA ASN A 123 -0.43 -3.83 10.74
C ASN A 123 0.85 -4.42 10.13
N ASP A 124 0.80 -4.79 8.85
CA ASP A 124 1.86 -5.37 8.03
C ASP A 124 3.18 -4.60 8.14
N TYR A 125 3.11 -3.26 8.07
CA TYR A 125 4.27 -2.38 8.25
C TYR A 125 4.94 -2.59 9.60
N HIS A 126 4.16 -2.57 10.69
CA HIS A 126 4.68 -2.64 12.07
C HIS A 126 5.24 -4.02 12.40
N VAL A 127 4.60 -5.06 11.88
CA VAL A 127 5.05 -6.46 12.02
C VAL A 127 6.36 -6.68 11.25
N TRP A 128 6.47 -6.19 10.02
CA TRP A 128 7.73 -6.30 9.29
C TRP A 128 8.84 -5.44 9.90
N GLU A 129 8.50 -4.24 10.39
CA GLU A 129 9.44 -3.37 11.08
C GLU A 129 10.02 -4.04 12.33
N SER A 130 9.19 -4.72 13.12
CA SER A 130 9.59 -5.35 14.38
C SER A 130 10.46 -6.59 14.21
N LEU A 131 10.40 -7.29 13.07
CA LEU A 131 11.25 -8.46 12.79
C LEU A 131 12.75 -8.08 12.74
N LYS A 132 13.57 -8.60 13.66
CA LYS A 132 15.01 -8.31 13.75
C LYS A 132 15.92 -9.52 13.59
N GLU A 133 15.49 -10.69 14.05
CA GLU A 133 16.37 -11.88 14.14
C GLU A 133 16.39 -12.70 12.86
N TYR A 134 15.39 -12.52 11.99
CA TYR A 134 15.26 -13.21 10.72
C TYR A 134 15.36 -12.22 9.55
N GLN A 135 15.94 -12.70 8.45
CA GLN A 135 16.18 -11.94 7.24
C GLN A 135 15.79 -12.80 6.01
N PRO A 136 14.51 -12.82 5.62
CA PRO A 136 14.09 -13.52 4.42
C PRO A 136 14.76 -12.94 3.17
N ARG A 137 15.01 -13.75 2.15
CA ARG A 137 15.60 -13.25 0.88
C ARG A 137 14.62 -12.42 0.06
N VAL A 138 13.33 -12.74 0.17
CA VAL A 138 12.21 -12.09 -0.51
C VAL A 138 11.09 -11.82 0.49
N VAL A 139 10.52 -10.63 0.45
CA VAL A 139 9.32 -10.25 1.21
C VAL A 139 8.24 -9.83 0.24
N ILE A 140 7.04 -10.37 0.41
CA ILE A 140 5.81 -9.93 -0.24
C ILE A 140 4.95 -9.35 0.88
N VAL A 141 4.42 -8.15 0.67
CA VAL A 141 3.59 -7.48 1.67
C VAL A 141 2.45 -6.72 1.02
N GLU A 142 1.26 -6.81 1.61
CA GLU A 142 0.11 -6.03 1.18
C GLU A 142 0.31 -4.54 1.52
N PHE A 143 0.03 -3.66 0.56
CA PHE A 143 -0.03 -2.22 0.76
C PHE A 143 -1.43 -1.71 0.40
N ASN A 144 -1.80 -0.55 0.93
CA ASN A 144 -3.05 0.10 0.56
C ASN A 144 -2.91 0.77 -0.82
N PRO A 145 -3.61 0.27 -1.86
CA PRO A 145 -3.39 0.73 -3.23
C PRO A 145 -4.13 2.03 -3.56
N THR A 146 -5.01 2.49 -2.66
CA THR A 146 -5.71 3.77 -2.80
C THR A 146 -4.84 4.96 -2.41
N ILE A 147 -3.72 4.74 -1.71
CA ILE A 147 -2.79 5.79 -1.29
C ILE A 147 -1.80 6.08 -2.43
N PRO A 148 -1.71 7.33 -2.92
CA PRO A 148 -0.77 7.73 -3.95
C PRO A 148 0.70 7.37 -3.66
N ASN A 149 1.45 7.05 -4.72
CA ASN A 149 2.86 6.67 -4.68
C ASN A 149 3.78 7.72 -4.05
N ASP A 150 3.36 8.99 -4.04
CA ASP A 150 4.10 10.13 -3.48
C ASP A 150 3.75 10.44 -2.02
N ILE A 151 2.85 9.65 -1.40
CA ILE A 151 2.42 9.82 -0.02
C ILE A 151 2.98 8.70 0.85
N ALA A 152 3.86 9.06 1.79
CA ALA A 152 4.33 8.17 2.84
C ALA A 152 3.34 8.19 4.02
N PHE A 153 2.44 7.20 4.05
CA PHE A 153 1.50 6.99 5.14
C PHE A 153 1.74 5.63 5.81
N VAL A 154 1.82 5.65 7.13
CA VAL A 154 1.84 4.47 7.99
C VAL A 154 0.65 4.59 8.94
N GLN A 155 -0.19 3.56 8.99
CA GLN A 155 -1.28 3.54 9.96
C GLN A 155 -0.75 3.61 11.41
N PRO A 156 -1.54 4.13 12.37
CA PRO A 156 -1.17 4.08 13.79
C PRO A 156 -0.70 2.69 14.22
N ARG A 157 0.32 2.64 15.09
CA ARG A 157 0.87 1.39 15.65
C ARG A 157 -0.08 0.84 16.71
N ASP A 158 -1.14 0.19 16.25
CA ASP A 158 -2.21 -0.34 17.08
C ASP A 158 -2.85 -1.53 16.36
N MET A 159 -2.83 -2.72 17.00
CA MET A 159 -3.38 -3.96 16.42
C MET A 159 -4.90 -3.89 16.17
N SER A 160 -5.60 -2.89 16.71
CA SER A 160 -7.03 -2.66 16.45
C SER A 160 -7.32 -1.77 15.23
N VAL A 161 -6.29 -1.19 14.60
CA VAL A 161 -6.42 -0.29 13.44
C VAL A 161 -6.17 -1.05 12.13
N GLN A 162 -7.08 -0.84 11.17
CA GLN A 162 -7.03 -1.43 9.82
C GLN A 162 -7.23 -0.34 8.76
N GLN A 163 -6.17 0.40 8.48
CA GLN A 163 -6.15 1.44 7.45
C GLN A 163 -5.22 1.08 6.29
N GLY A 164 -4.29 0.15 6.52
CA GLY A 164 -3.19 -0.17 5.62
C GLY A 164 -2.15 0.96 5.58
N SER A 165 -1.02 0.66 4.95
CA SER A 165 0.07 1.61 4.78
C SER A 165 0.39 1.81 3.29
N SER A 166 0.92 2.97 2.96
CA SER A 166 1.30 3.32 1.58
C SER A 166 2.46 2.48 1.05
N LEU A 167 2.53 2.30 -0.27
CA LEU A 167 3.69 1.68 -0.93
C LEU A 167 5.00 2.41 -0.61
N LEU A 168 4.99 3.75 -0.62
CA LEU A 168 6.18 4.55 -0.32
C LEU A 168 6.71 4.29 1.10
N ALA A 169 5.82 4.17 2.09
CA ALA A 169 6.24 3.81 3.45
C ALA A 169 6.91 2.43 3.50
N PHE A 170 6.40 1.43 2.77
CA PHE A 170 7.05 0.13 2.68
C PHE A 170 8.41 0.20 1.97
N VAL A 171 8.56 1.03 0.94
CA VAL A 171 9.86 1.27 0.29
C VAL A 171 10.86 1.88 1.27
N ASP A 172 10.45 2.89 2.05
CA ASP A 172 11.30 3.51 3.07
C ASP A 172 11.72 2.51 4.16
N LEU A 173 10.80 1.63 4.59
CA LEU A 173 11.10 0.57 5.54
C LEU A 173 12.04 -0.47 4.95
N ALA A 174 11.76 -0.93 3.73
CA ALA A 174 12.56 -1.91 3.00
C ALA A 174 14.02 -1.45 2.89
N GLN A 175 14.25 -0.19 2.50
CA GLN A 175 15.59 0.39 2.40
C GLN A 175 16.35 0.34 3.73
N LYS A 176 15.70 0.72 4.84
CA LYS A 176 16.30 0.66 6.20
C LYS A 176 16.67 -0.78 6.59
N LYS A 177 15.93 -1.77 6.07
CA LYS A 177 16.15 -3.20 6.32
C LYS A 177 17.07 -3.87 5.30
N GLY A 178 17.58 -3.14 4.31
CA GLY A 178 18.47 -3.68 3.28
C GLY A 178 17.77 -4.35 2.09
N TYR A 179 16.52 -4.00 1.82
CA TYR A 179 15.71 -4.53 0.72
C TYR A 179 15.44 -3.47 -0.36
N THR A 180 15.13 -3.96 -1.57
CA THR A 180 14.79 -3.14 -2.74
C THR A 180 13.45 -3.61 -3.31
N LEU A 181 12.56 -2.68 -3.66
CA LEU A 181 11.31 -2.97 -4.39
C LEU A 181 11.64 -3.45 -5.80
N VAL A 182 11.00 -4.52 -6.26
CA VAL A 182 11.28 -5.11 -7.58
C VAL A 182 10.05 -5.38 -8.43
N ALA A 183 8.86 -5.38 -7.83
CA ALA A 183 7.59 -5.45 -8.53
C ALA A 183 6.43 -5.12 -7.59
N THR A 184 5.28 -4.85 -8.18
CA THR A 184 3.99 -4.87 -7.49
C THR A 184 2.95 -5.66 -8.30
N THR A 185 1.91 -6.12 -7.63
CA THR A 185 0.59 -6.39 -8.21
C THR A 185 -0.35 -5.23 -7.89
N GLY A 186 -1.67 -5.43 -7.89
CA GLY A 186 -2.63 -4.38 -7.55
C GLY A 186 -2.60 -4.00 -6.07
N ALA A 187 -2.24 -4.91 -5.16
CA ALA A 187 -2.12 -4.62 -3.73
C ALA A 187 -0.89 -5.22 -3.04
N ASN A 188 -0.10 -6.09 -3.71
CA ASN A 188 1.11 -6.67 -3.13
C ASN A 188 2.39 -6.02 -3.67
N ALA A 189 3.34 -5.77 -2.77
CA ALA A 189 4.68 -5.27 -3.11
C ALA A 189 5.74 -6.35 -2.87
N PHE A 190 6.63 -6.51 -3.84
CA PHE A 190 7.71 -7.50 -3.83
C PHE A 190 9.04 -6.83 -3.53
N PHE A 191 9.68 -7.25 -2.46
CA PHE A 191 10.97 -6.79 -2.02
C PHE A 191 11.98 -7.94 -2.02
N VAL A 192 13.20 -7.66 -2.46
CA VAL A 192 14.32 -8.61 -2.37
C VAL A 192 15.46 -7.98 -1.60
N LEU A 193 16.32 -8.80 -0.97
CA LEU A 193 17.59 -8.28 -0.44
C LEU A 193 18.32 -7.50 -1.53
N THR A 194 18.82 -6.32 -1.18
CA THR A 194 19.42 -5.38 -2.15
C THR A 194 20.60 -6.01 -2.91
N SER A 195 21.33 -6.94 -2.28
CA SER A 195 22.40 -7.71 -2.92
C SER A 195 21.93 -8.65 -4.03
N LEU A 196 20.66 -9.06 -4.05
CA LEU A 196 20.05 -9.94 -5.04
C LEU A 196 19.39 -9.18 -6.20
N ALA A 197 19.03 -7.90 -6.01
CA ALA A 197 18.36 -7.09 -7.02
C ALA A 197 19.10 -7.05 -8.38
N PRO A 198 20.45 -6.98 -8.46
CA PRO A 198 21.16 -7.00 -9.74
C PRO A 198 20.92 -8.25 -10.59
N MET A 199 20.59 -9.40 -9.97
CA MET A 199 20.34 -10.66 -10.69
C MET A 199 19.06 -10.62 -11.53
N LEU A 200 18.13 -9.71 -11.18
CA LEU A 200 16.86 -9.53 -11.87
C LEU A 200 17.00 -8.83 -13.22
N GLY A 201 18.10 -8.08 -13.44
CA GLY A 201 18.40 -7.42 -14.71
C GLY A 201 17.45 -6.27 -15.07
N PHE A 202 16.97 -5.55 -14.06
CA PHE A 202 16.12 -4.36 -14.20
C PHE A 202 16.97 -3.08 -14.23
N GLU A 203 16.58 -2.13 -15.07
CA GLU A 203 17.28 -0.84 -15.22
C GLU A 203 16.67 0.27 -14.35
N ASP A 204 15.34 0.26 -14.20
CA ASP A 204 14.61 1.21 -13.37
C ASP A 204 13.73 0.45 -12.37
N LEU A 205 13.92 0.79 -11.09
CA LEU A 205 13.21 0.24 -9.93
C LEU A 205 12.44 1.32 -9.18
N SER A 206 12.20 2.47 -9.80
CA SER A 206 11.33 3.53 -9.27
C SER A 206 9.91 3.01 -9.03
N ILE A 207 9.23 3.60 -8.05
CA ILE A 207 7.84 3.24 -7.74
C ILE A 207 6.96 3.52 -8.95
N GLU A 208 7.20 4.60 -9.69
CA GLU A 208 6.46 4.98 -10.89
C GLU A 208 6.54 3.93 -11.99
N THR A 209 7.70 3.30 -12.16
CA THR A 209 7.90 2.20 -13.11
C THR A 209 7.29 0.90 -12.59
N LEU A 210 7.45 0.61 -11.30
CA LEU A 210 7.04 -0.67 -10.70
C LEU A 210 5.56 -0.73 -10.31
N HIS A 211 4.90 0.41 -10.10
CA HIS A 211 3.48 0.57 -9.80
C HIS A 211 2.88 1.72 -10.63
N PRO A 212 2.73 1.54 -11.95
CA PRO A 212 2.14 2.55 -12.83
C PRO A 212 0.60 2.56 -12.76
N ASP A 213 0.01 1.50 -12.20
CA ASP A 213 -1.44 1.29 -12.16
C ASP A 213 -2.05 2.13 -11.05
N THR A 214 -2.42 3.37 -11.37
CA THR A 214 -3.04 4.31 -10.42
C THR A 214 -4.57 4.23 -10.43
N GLU A 215 -5.15 3.08 -10.78
CA GLU A 215 -6.60 2.97 -11.04
C GLU A 215 -7.46 3.24 -9.80
N TYR A 216 -6.90 3.04 -8.60
CA TYR A 216 -7.57 3.28 -7.33
C TYR A 216 -7.34 4.68 -6.74
N TYR A 217 -6.63 5.57 -7.45
CA TYR A 217 -6.34 6.90 -6.92
C TYR A 217 -7.57 7.79 -6.98
N THR A 218 -7.91 8.37 -5.84
CA THR A 218 -8.89 9.46 -5.73
C THR A 218 -8.15 10.79 -5.67
N ARG A 219 -8.26 11.62 -6.71
CA ARG A 219 -7.62 12.95 -6.76
C ARG A 219 -8.65 14.02 -6.41
N LEU A 220 -8.28 14.96 -5.53
CA LEU A 220 -9.10 16.11 -5.14
C LEU A 220 -8.47 17.41 -5.64
N TYR A 221 -9.22 18.22 -6.37
CA TYR A 221 -8.78 19.55 -6.81
C TYR A 221 -9.89 20.59 -6.67
N GLN A 222 -9.51 21.87 -6.80
CA GLN A 222 -10.39 23.00 -6.55
C GLN A 222 -10.60 23.84 -7.82
N LEU A 223 -11.84 24.20 -8.10
CA LEU A 223 -12.17 25.16 -9.16
C LEU A 223 -12.16 26.61 -8.61
N PHE A 224 -12.07 27.58 -9.52
CA PHE A 224 -12.03 29.01 -9.14
C PHE A 224 -13.24 29.48 -8.34
N ASP A 225 -14.39 28.84 -8.51
CA ASP A 225 -15.62 29.15 -7.78
C ASP A 225 -15.69 28.51 -6.39
N GLY A 226 -14.67 27.74 -6.00
CA GLY A 226 -14.58 27.03 -4.72
C GLY A 226 -15.21 25.63 -4.73
N THR A 227 -15.65 25.12 -5.90
CA THR A 227 -16.10 23.74 -6.04
C THR A 227 -14.92 22.78 -5.88
N LEU A 228 -15.07 21.79 -5.01
CA LEU A 228 -14.16 20.66 -4.93
C LEU A 228 -14.57 19.61 -5.97
N VAL A 229 -13.61 19.00 -6.67
CA VAL A 229 -13.90 17.98 -7.67
C VAL A 229 -13.04 16.76 -7.41
N LEU A 230 -13.66 15.58 -7.52
CA LEU A 230 -12.95 14.32 -7.52
C LEU A 230 -12.63 13.87 -8.94
N ASP A 231 -11.47 13.27 -9.14
CA ASP A 231 -11.05 12.59 -10.36
C ASP A 231 -10.42 11.23 -10.04
N GLY A 232 -10.48 10.29 -10.98
CA GLY A 232 -10.03 8.91 -10.80
C GLY A 232 -11.07 8.03 -10.14
N TYR A 233 -10.66 7.25 -9.13
CA TYR A 233 -11.53 6.33 -8.40
C TYR A 233 -12.49 7.11 -7.50
N LYS A 234 -13.79 6.88 -7.62
CA LYS A 234 -14.83 7.63 -6.89
C LYS A 234 -15.69 6.74 -6.00
N GLU A 235 -15.14 5.62 -5.55
CA GLU A 235 -15.82 4.69 -4.65
C GLU A 235 -14.97 4.45 -3.40
N LEU A 236 -15.63 4.22 -2.27
CA LEU A 236 -15.00 3.68 -1.08
C LEU A 236 -14.74 2.19 -1.33
N MET A 237 -13.56 1.84 -1.84
CA MET A 237 -13.18 0.51 -2.36
C MET A 237 -13.70 -0.66 -1.52
N TRP A 238 -13.39 -0.68 -0.23
CA TRP A 238 -13.78 -1.77 0.68
C TRP A 238 -15.28 -1.78 1.06
N HIS A 239 -15.99 -0.67 0.90
CA HIS A 239 -17.42 -0.55 1.22
C HIS A 239 -18.33 -0.61 -0.02
N ARG A 240 -17.75 -0.45 -1.22
CA ARG A 240 -18.46 -0.40 -2.51
C ARG A 240 -19.56 0.67 -2.53
N ILE A 241 -19.23 1.85 -2.00
CA ILE A 241 -20.14 3.01 -1.96
C ILE A 241 -19.50 4.14 -2.76
N SER A 242 -20.22 4.68 -3.74
CA SER A 242 -19.76 5.86 -4.48
C SER A 242 -19.68 7.10 -3.59
N ILE A 243 -18.64 7.90 -3.78
CA ILE A 243 -18.42 9.14 -3.05
C ILE A 243 -19.36 10.20 -3.63
N ASP A 244 -20.24 10.72 -2.77
CA ASP A 244 -21.10 11.84 -3.11
C ASP A 244 -20.29 13.15 -3.06
N GLU A 245 -19.93 13.67 -4.24
CA GLU A 245 -19.14 14.90 -4.38
C GLU A 245 -19.81 16.13 -3.74
N GLU A 246 -21.13 16.15 -3.56
CA GLU A 246 -21.80 17.26 -2.87
C GLU A 246 -21.56 17.23 -1.36
N LYS A 247 -21.37 16.04 -0.76
CA LYS A 247 -21.13 15.90 0.69
C LYS A 247 -19.74 16.36 1.12
N ILE A 248 -18.78 16.42 0.20
CA ILE A 248 -17.42 16.89 0.49
C ILE A 248 -17.27 18.41 0.33
N GLN A 249 -18.29 19.10 -0.20
CA GLN A 249 -18.20 20.53 -0.49
C GLN A 249 -18.18 21.35 0.79
N VAL A 250 -17.25 22.30 0.86
CA VAL A 250 -17.21 23.28 1.95
C VAL A 250 -18.24 24.40 1.73
N LEU A 251 -18.45 24.79 0.47
CA LEU A 251 -19.41 25.83 0.09
C LEU A 251 -20.74 25.21 -0.40
N PRO A 252 -21.90 25.73 0.05
CA PRO A 252 -23.18 25.36 -0.54
C PRO A 252 -23.24 25.85 -2.00
N PRO A 253 -24.07 25.24 -2.88
CA PRO A 253 -24.17 25.62 -4.29
C PRO A 253 -24.39 27.12 -4.52
N SER A 254 -25.16 27.78 -3.67
CA SER A 254 -25.45 29.23 -3.77
C SER A 254 -24.23 30.15 -3.54
N LYS A 255 -23.14 29.63 -2.99
CA LYS A 255 -21.89 30.36 -2.73
C LYS A 255 -20.73 29.94 -3.63
N ARG A 256 -20.92 28.95 -4.51
CA ARG A 256 -19.89 28.53 -5.48
C ARG A 256 -19.89 29.49 -6.66
N ALA A 257 -19.13 30.57 -6.50
CA ALA A 257 -18.95 31.59 -7.53
C ALA A 257 -17.55 32.17 -7.43
N TYR A 258 -16.91 32.44 -8.57
CA TYR A 258 -15.56 33.00 -8.59
C TYR A 258 -15.54 34.39 -7.91
N PRO A 259 -14.84 34.56 -6.76
CA PRO A 259 -14.94 35.81 -5.99
C PRO A 259 -14.35 37.02 -6.72
N ALA A 260 -13.38 36.81 -7.61
CA ALA A 260 -12.79 37.86 -8.44
C ALA A 260 -13.50 38.03 -9.80
N GLY A 261 -14.65 37.38 -9.98
CA GLY A 261 -15.47 37.49 -11.17
C GLY A 261 -15.83 38.94 -11.49
N LEU A 262 -15.46 39.38 -12.70
CA LEU A 262 -15.66 40.75 -13.15
C LEU A 262 -17.14 41.16 -13.16
N SER A 263 -18.04 40.20 -13.42
CA SER A 263 -19.49 40.39 -13.55
C SER A 263 -20.24 40.47 -12.22
N ALA A 264 -19.91 39.58 -11.26
CA ALA A 264 -20.59 39.45 -9.96
C ALA A 264 -20.51 40.71 -9.07
N HIS A 265 -19.57 41.60 -9.40
CA HIS A 265 -19.37 42.85 -8.68
C HIS A 265 -19.33 44.07 -9.60
N THR A 266 -19.91 44.00 -10.80
CA THR A 266 -19.91 45.14 -11.76
C THR A 266 -20.36 46.46 -11.12
N PRO A 267 -21.46 46.51 -10.33
CA PRO A 267 -21.88 47.75 -9.67
C PRO A 267 -20.87 48.23 -8.62
N VAL A 268 -20.33 47.31 -7.81
CA VAL A 268 -19.34 47.60 -6.77
C VAL A 268 -18.00 48.03 -7.38
N ARG A 269 -17.59 47.42 -8.49
CA ARG A 269 -16.39 47.79 -9.25
C ARG A 269 -16.56 49.13 -9.93
N ASN A 270 -17.70 49.39 -10.55
CA ASN A 270 -18.02 50.70 -11.14
C ASN A 270 -18.05 51.79 -10.07
N LEU A 271 -18.66 51.52 -8.92
CA LEU A 271 -18.63 52.42 -7.77
C LEU A 271 -17.20 52.65 -7.26
N LYS A 272 -16.40 51.58 -7.04
CA LYS A 272 -14.99 51.70 -6.65
C LYS A 272 -14.16 52.45 -7.69
N TYR A 273 -14.43 52.27 -8.98
CA TYR A 273 -13.78 52.96 -10.09
C TYR A 273 -14.09 54.46 -10.05
N TRP A 274 -15.36 54.84 -9.95
CA TRP A 274 -15.78 56.24 -9.85
C TRP A 274 -15.30 56.90 -8.55
N ILE A 275 -15.34 56.19 -7.42
CA ILE A 275 -14.76 56.67 -6.16
C ILE A 275 -13.24 56.92 -6.30
N ARG A 276 -12.51 56.03 -6.99
CA ARG A 276 -11.06 56.20 -7.25
C ARG A 276 -10.75 57.36 -8.19
N LYS A 277 -11.64 57.66 -9.14
CA LYS A 277 -11.53 58.79 -10.07
C LYS A 277 -12.04 60.12 -9.49
N SER A 278 -12.73 60.09 -8.35
CA SER A 278 -13.20 61.30 -7.70
C SER A 278 -12.03 62.14 -7.18
N PRO A 279 -12.05 63.49 -7.34
CA PRO A 279 -11.06 64.39 -6.74
C PRO A 279 -10.94 64.24 -5.22
N LEU A 280 -11.97 63.71 -4.57
CA LEU A 280 -12.03 63.46 -3.13
C LEU A 280 -11.32 62.16 -2.71
N TYR A 281 -10.86 61.32 -3.64
CA TYR A 281 -10.27 60.02 -3.32
C TYR A 281 -9.01 60.14 -2.44
N THR A 282 -8.17 61.13 -2.71
CA THR A 282 -6.97 61.47 -1.92
C THR A 282 -7.35 61.91 -0.49
N LEU A 283 -8.46 62.63 -0.32
CA LEU A 283 -8.99 63.03 0.98
C LEU A 283 -9.54 61.82 1.76
N ILE A 284 -10.32 60.97 1.10
CA ILE A 284 -10.88 59.72 1.67
C ILE A 284 -9.75 58.77 2.11
N LYS A 285 -8.67 58.67 1.32
CA LYS A 285 -7.49 57.85 1.63
C LYS A 285 -6.75 58.37 2.87
N ARG A 286 -6.60 59.70 3.01
CA ARG A 286 -5.99 60.35 4.19
C ARG A 286 -6.83 60.20 5.47
N ILE A 287 -8.16 60.20 5.36
CA ILE A 287 -9.05 59.97 6.50
C ILE A 287 -8.94 58.50 6.96
N ARG A 288 -8.96 57.54 6.02
CA ARG A 288 -8.83 56.11 6.34
C ARG A 288 -7.51 55.73 6.99
N SER A 289 -6.40 56.41 6.67
CA SER A 289 -5.09 56.14 7.30
C SER A 289 -4.96 56.72 8.70
N ARG A 290 -5.91 57.55 9.17
CA ARG A 290 -5.93 58.07 10.56
C ARG A 290 -6.70 57.18 11.54
N TYR A 291 -7.39 56.16 11.04
CA TYR A 291 -8.22 55.23 11.84
C TYR A 291 -7.76 53.77 11.71
N LYS A 292 -6.51 53.57 11.28
CA LYS A 292 -5.77 52.30 11.37
C LYS A 292 -4.56 52.54 12.27
#